data_AF-A0A6J0DR10-F1
#
_entry.id   AF-A0A6J0DR10-F1
#
_cell.length_a   1.000
_cell.length_b   1.000
_cell.length_c   1.000
_cell.angle_alpha   90.00
_cell.angle_beta   90.00
_cell.angle_gamma   90.00
#
_symmetry.space_group_name_H-M   'P 1'
#
loop_
_entity.id
_entity.type
_entity.pdbx_description
1 polymer ?
#
loop_
_entity_poly.entity_id
_entity_poly.type
_entity_poly.pdbx_seq_one_letter_code
_entity_poly.pdbx_strand_id
1 'polypeptide(L)'
;MARLLAFLDYTVRGLLGRATDNFCEDGRLIEKTTYDHVTRELLDRILAIIQGSHQKALVMYSNLDLKSQEAYEMAVQGVIRPMNKSPMLISGIRCLHFAPPEFLLEVQCMHETQQQLRKLVHEIGLELRTTAVCVQVRRTRDGFFRLDDALLRTQWDLHSIQDAIQAAAPRVTAELKKNLRLRLDHQPLPSAGQPCGSKDPSSTLGVESSVGQ
;
A
#
# COMPACT_ATOMS: atom_id res chain seq x y z
N MET A 1 -10.52 7.56 -13.93
CA MET A 1 -10.56 8.35 -12.68
C MET A 1 -9.17 8.40 -12.08
N ALA A 2 -8.67 9.60 -11.75
CA ALA A 2 -7.38 9.75 -11.07
C ALA A 2 -7.51 9.20 -9.65
N ARG A 3 -6.90 8.05 -9.37
CA ARG A 3 -6.73 7.59 -7.99
C ARG A 3 -5.73 8.55 -7.33
N LEU A 4 -6.20 9.36 -6.38
CA LEU A 4 -5.32 10.04 -5.44
C LEU A 4 -4.43 8.99 -4.79
N LEU A 5 -3.12 9.17 -4.95
CA LEU A 5 -2.08 8.26 -4.48
C LEU A 5 -1.96 8.40 -2.96
N ALA A 6 -2.88 7.76 -2.26
CA ALA A 6 -3.03 7.87 -0.81
C ALA A 6 -2.40 6.66 -0.12
N PHE A 7 -1.39 6.92 0.71
CA PHE A 7 -1.06 5.96 1.78
C PHE A 7 -2.19 5.94 2.80
N LEU A 8 -2.44 4.75 3.33
CA LEU A 8 -3.42 4.53 4.37
C LEU A 8 -2.66 4.23 5.65
N ASP A 9 -2.91 5.03 6.69
CA ASP A 9 -2.26 4.84 7.98
C ASP A 9 -3.26 4.19 8.93
N TYR A 10 -2.79 3.17 9.64
CA TYR A 10 -3.56 2.39 10.58
C TYR A 10 -2.87 2.32 11.92
N THR A 11 -3.66 2.32 12.97
CA THR A 11 -3.26 1.82 14.28
C THR A 11 -3.87 0.43 14.47
N VAL A 12 -3.02 -0.56 14.75
CA VAL A 12 -3.43 -1.96 14.93
C VAL A 12 -3.00 -2.42 16.32
N ARG A 13 -3.95 -2.88 17.13
CA ARG A 13 -3.71 -3.42 18.46
C ARG A 13 -3.69 -4.95 18.40
N GLY A 14 -2.57 -5.52 18.83
CA GLY A 14 -2.38 -6.96 18.92
C GLY A 14 -2.30 -7.44 20.37
N LEU A 15 -2.65 -8.70 20.57
CA LEU A 15 -2.56 -9.41 21.83
C LEU A 15 -1.77 -10.72 21.62
N LEU A 16 -0.67 -10.87 22.35
CA LEU A 16 0.22 -12.04 22.33
C LEU A 16 -0.35 -13.20 23.15
N GLY A 17 0.13 -14.41 22.86
CA GLY A 17 -0.20 -15.65 23.57
C GLY A 17 -1.57 -16.25 23.24
N ARG A 18 -2.25 -15.76 22.20
CA ARG A 18 -3.58 -16.23 21.79
C ARG A 18 -3.66 -16.36 20.27
N ALA A 19 -4.32 -17.42 19.78
CA ALA A 19 -4.70 -17.58 18.38
C ALA A 19 -6.20 -17.89 18.27
N THR A 20 -6.84 -17.33 17.25
CA THR A 20 -8.25 -17.57 16.91
C THR A 20 -8.40 -17.89 15.43
N ASP A 21 -9.53 -18.51 15.07
CA ASP A 21 -9.86 -18.94 13.70
C ASP A 21 -9.94 -17.81 12.66
N ASN A 22 -10.36 -16.63 13.09
CA ASN A 22 -10.55 -15.45 12.24
C ASN A 22 -9.54 -14.33 12.52
N PHE A 23 -8.48 -14.61 13.29
CA PHE A 23 -7.44 -13.67 13.72
C PHE A 23 -7.95 -12.45 14.50
N CYS A 24 -9.21 -12.49 14.97
CA CYS A 24 -9.85 -11.47 15.77
C CYS A 24 -10.02 -11.97 17.22
N GLU A 25 -10.03 -11.07 18.19
CA GLU A 25 -10.21 -11.45 19.59
C GLU A 25 -11.52 -12.22 19.87
N ASP A 26 -12.61 -11.82 19.20
CA ASP A 26 -13.94 -12.45 19.31
C ASP A 26 -14.04 -13.83 18.63
N GLY A 27 -13.00 -14.24 17.90
CA GLY A 27 -12.98 -15.53 17.20
C GLY A 27 -12.93 -16.72 18.15
N ARG A 28 -13.18 -17.91 17.61
CA ARG A 28 -13.04 -19.15 18.37
C ARG A 28 -11.57 -19.36 18.70
N LEU A 29 -11.27 -19.55 19.99
CA LEU A 29 -9.93 -19.85 20.46
C LEU A 29 -9.44 -21.16 19.85
N ILE A 30 -8.28 -21.10 19.18
CA ILE A 30 -7.59 -22.27 18.62
C ILE A 30 -6.46 -22.69 19.56
N GLU A 31 -5.64 -21.73 19.99
CA GLU A 31 -4.41 -22.03 20.73
C GLU A 31 -4.06 -20.90 21.70
N LYS A 32 -3.41 -21.28 22.80
CA LYS A 32 -2.74 -20.36 23.73
C LYS A 32 -1.27 -20.74 23.84
N THR A 33 -0.40 -19.74 23.83
CA THR A 33 1.05 -19.92 23.92
C THR A 33 1.64 -18.94 24.92
N THR A 34 2.85 -19.24 25.40
CA THR A 34 3.61 -18.32 26.24
C THR A 34 4.23 -17.20 25.41
N TYR A 35 4.49 -16.06 26.05
CA TYR A 35 5.05 -14.86 25.41
C TYR A 35 6.13 -14.20 26.27
N ASP A 36 6.59 -14.85 27.33
CA ASP A 36 7.58 -14.32 28.29
C ASP A 36 8.93 -13.99 27.63
N HIS A 37 9.25 -14.67 26.52
CA HIS A 37 10.45 -14.44 25.73
C HIS A 37 10.35 -13.25 24.77
N VAL A 38 9.17 -12.65 24.61
CA VAL A 38 8.93 -11.59 23.64
C VAL A 38 9.32 -10.24 24.27
N THR A 39 10.39 -9.66 23.76
CA THR A 39 10.85 -8.31 24.14
C THR A 39 10.54 -7.28 23.06
N ARG A 40 10.63 -6.00 23.43
CA ARG A 40 10.42 -4.88 22.49
C ARG A 40 11.42 -4.93 21.33
N GLU A 41 12.68 -5.25 21.63
CA GLU A 41 13.76 -5.32 20.65
C GLU A 41 13.55 -6.45 19.65
N LEU A 42 13.03 -7.59 20.12
CA LEU A 42 12.70 -8.72 19.26
C LEU A 42 11.54 -8.35 18.33
N LEU A 43 10.49 -7.70 18.85
CA LEU A 43 9.39 -7.19 18.05
C LEU A 43 9.89 -6.23 16.98
N ASP A 44 10.65 -5.19 17.35
CA ASP A 44 11.15 -4.20 16.39
C ASP A 44 12.03 -4.84 15.30
N ARG A 45 12.82 -5.87 15.64
CA ARG A 45 13.58 -6.66 14.66
C ARG A 45 12.68 -7.38 13.66
N ILE A 46 11.63 -8.06 14.13
CA ILE A 46 10.67 -8.74 13.24
C ILE A 46 9.93 -7.72 12.36
N LEU A 47 9.51 -6.58 12.92
CA LEU A 47 8.87 -5.51 12.14
C LEU A 47 9.79 -5.00 11.02
N ALA A 48 11.08 -4.84 11.27
CA ALA A 48 12.05 -4.44 10.26
C ALA A 48 12.19 -5.47 9.14
N ILE A 49 12.19 -6.77 9.46
CA ILE A 49 12.25 -7.86 8.47
C ILE A 49 11.00 -7.85 7.59
N ILE A 50 9.81 -7.74 8.20
CA ILE A 50 8.54 -7.63 7.49
C ILE A 50 8.54 -6.41 6.58
N GLN A 51 8.97 -5.25 7.08
CA GLN A 51 9.06 -4.03 6.29
C GLN A 51 9.98 -4.21 5.07
N GLY A 52 11.16 -4.81 5.24
CA GLY A 52 12.08 -5.08 4.15
C GLY A 52 11.49 -6.02 3.08
N SER A 53 10.76 -7.05 3.50
CA SER A 53 10.05 -7.96 2.59
C SER A 53 8.99 -7.22 1.76
N HIS A 54 8.16 -6.39 2.40
CA HIS A 54 7.15 -5.60 1.70
C HIS A 54 7.74 -4.50 0.82
N GLN A 55 8.89 -3.91 1.19
CA GLN A 55 9.58 -2.94 0.34
C GLN A 55 10.10 -3.60 -0.95
N LYS A 56 10.66 -4.82 -0.85
CA LYS A 56 11.05 -5.60 -2.03
C LYS A 56 9.84 -5.94 -2.90
N ALA A 57 8.72 -6.32 -2.29
CA ALA A 57 7.48 -6.57 -3.03
C ALA A 57 6.96 -5.29 -3.71
N LEU A 58 7.02 -4.14 -3.04
CA LEU A 58 6.60 -2.85 -3.59
C LEU A 58 7.37 -2.51 -4.86
N VAL A 59 8.69 -2.69 -4.86
CA VAL A 59 9.53 -2.52 -6.05
C VAL A 59 9.13 -3.50 -7.15
N MET A 60 8.94 -4.78 -6.82
CA MET A 60 8.51 -5.79 -7.81
C MET A 60 7.17 -5.43 -8.48
N TYR A 61 6.18 -4.97 -7.71
CA TYR A 61 4.85 -4.62 -8.24
C TYR A 61 4.79 -3.23 -8.91
N SER A 62 5.87 -2.46 -8.86
CA SER A 62 5.97 -1.17 -9.54
C SER A 62 6.33 -1.28 -11.03
N ASN A 63 6.73 -2.48 -11.52
CA ASN A 63 7.28 -2.71 -12.86
C ASN A 63 8.41 -1.74 -13.25
N LEU A 64 9.10 -1.16 -12.28
CA LEU A 64 10.24 -0.29 -12.53
C LEU A 64 11.46 -1.13 -12.88
N ASP A 65 12.17 -0.76 -13.94
CA ASP A 65 13.53 -1.27 -14.14
C ASP A 65 14.44 -0.58 -13.11
N LEU A 66 14.90 -1.33 -12.12
CA LEU A 66 15.80 -0.83 -11.06
C LEU A 66 17.10 -0.23 -11.59
N LYS A 67 17.50 -0.53 -12.83
CA LYS A 67 18.68 0.04 -13.47
C LYS A 67 18.41 1.37 -14.17
N SER A 68 17.14 1.76 -14.28
CA SER A 68 16.75 3.00 -14.94
C SER A 68 16.96 4.22 -14.04
N GLN A 69 17.24 5.35 -14.67
CA GLN A 69 17.29 6.66 -14.01
C GLN A 69 15.93 7.01 -13.37
N GLU A 70 14.82 6.65 -14.01
CA GLU A 70 13.47 6.87 -13.50
C GLU A 70 13.24 6.15 -12.16
N ALA A 71 13.67 4.88 -12.02
CA ALA A 71 13.55 4.15 -10.77
C ALA A 71 14.34 4.81 -9.63
N TYR A 72 15.53 5.34 -9.94
CA TYR A 72 16.34 6.09 -8.97
C TYR A 72 15.64 7.39 -8.54
N GLU A 73 15.15 8.18 -9.48
CA GLU A 73 14.43 9.43 -9.20
C GLU A 73 13.18 9.18 -8.34
N MET A 74 12.41 8.15 -8.68
CA MET A 74 11.24 7.75 -7.91
C MET A 74 11.59 7.26 -6.49
N ALA A 75 12.71 6.55 -6.33
CA ALA A 75 13.20 6.12 -5.02
C ALA A 75 13.59 7.30 -4.14
N VAL A 76 14.35 8.24 -4.69
CA VAL A 76 14.79 9.47 -3.98
C VAL A 76 13.60 10.33 -3.58
N GLN A 77 12.59 10.43 -4.44
CA GLN A 77 11.35 11.17 -4.15
C GLN A 77 10.39 10.42 -3.21
N GLY A 78 10.64 9.13 -2.91
CA GLY A 78 9.73 8.30 -2.11
C GLY A 78 8.39 8.00 -2.78
N VAL A 79 8.35 8.03 -4.12
CA VAL A 79 7.14 7.85 -4.94
C VAL A 79 7.03 6.49 -5.59
N ILE A 80 7.80 5.49 -5.15
CA ILE A 80 7.62 4.09 -5.61
C ILE A 80 6.23 3.59 -5.22
N ARG A 81 5.43 3.23 -6.22
CA ARG A 81 4.05 2.77 -6.05
C ARG A 81 3.80 1.56 -6.94
N PRO A 82 2.92 0.64 -6.53
CA PRO A 82 2.52 -0.46 -7.40
C PRO A 82 1.75 0.09 -8.61
N MET A 83 2.17 -0.27 -9.82
CA MET A 83 1.47 0.11 -11.06
C MET A 83 0.36 -0.88 -11.41
N ASN A 84 0.51 -2.13 -10.99
CA ASN A 84 -0.44 -3.21 -11.23
C ASN A 84 -1.20 -3.62 -9.97
N LYS A 85 -2.21 -4.48 -10.16
CA LYS A 85 -2.90 -5.17 -9.06
C LYS A 85 -1.85 -5.89 -8.20
N SER A 86 -1.79 -5.52 -6.94
CA SER A 86 -0.84 -6.05 -5.95
C SER A 86 -1.60 -6.55 -4.72
N PRO A 87 -1.01 -7.47 -3.94
CA PRO A 87 -1.48 -7.78 -2.59
C PRO A 87 -1.33 -6.55 -1.68
N MET A 88 -1.71 -6.68 -0.41
CA MET A 88 -1.42 -5.64 0.58
C MET A 88 0.09 -5.37 0.64
N LEU A 89 0.47 -4.11 0.47
CA LEU A 89 1.86 -3.66 0.56
C LEU A 89 2.02 -2.72 1.74
N ILE A 90 2.99 -3.02 2.60
CA ILE A 90 3.34 -2.20 3.75
C ILE A 90 4.51 -1.31 3.35
N SER A 91 4.30 0.00 3.39
CA SER A 91 5.35 0.99 3.16
C SER A 91 6.16 1.29 4.43
N GLY A 92 5.53 1.15 5.59
CA GLY A 92 6.17 1.40 6.88
C GLY A 92 5.40 0.73 8.00
N ILE A 93 6.13 0.19 8.98
CA ILE A 93 5.54 -0.43 10.16
C ILE A 93 6.43 -0.17 11.37
N ARG A 94 5.81 0.24 12.48
CA ARG A 94 6.53 0.50 13.74
C ARG A 94 5.67 0.19 14.94
N CYS A 95 6.31 -0.16 16.05
CA CYS A 95 5.63 -0.32 17.33
C CYS A 95 5.52 1.04 18.04
N LEU A 96 4.30 1.46 18.36
CA LEU A 96 4.03 2.68 19.13
C LEU A 96 4.07 2.39 20.63
N HIS A 97 3.48 1.29 21.06
CA HIS A 97 3.37 0.91 22.46
C HIS A 97 3.56 -0.59 22.61
N PHE A 98 4.27 -1.00 23.66
CA PHE A 98 4.55 -2.39 23.96
C PHE A 98 4.45 -2.61 25.47
N ALA A 99 3.38 -3.28 25.89
CA ALA A 99 3.11 -3.66 27.26
C ALA A 99 2.49 -5.07 27.24
N PRO A 100 3.33 -6.13 27.14
CA PRO A 100 2.87 -7.50 27.00
C PRO A 100 1.78 -7.88 28.02
N PRO A 101 0.73 -8.60 27.60
CA PRO A 101 0.57 -9.25 26.30
C PRO A 101 0.17 -8.30 25.16
N GLU A 102 -0.06 -7.02 25.42
CA GLU A 102 -0.56 -6.08 24.41
C GLU A 102 0.55 -5.31 23.71
N PHE A 103 0.31 -5.02 22.43
CA PHE A 103 1.14 -4.12 21.65
C PHE A 103 0.32 -3.33 20.65
N LEU A 104 0.83 -2.15 20.29
CA LEU A 104 0.22 -1.22 19.37
C LEU A 104 1.18 -0.94 18.23
N LEU A 105 0.72 -1.17 17.00
CA LEU A 105 1.47 -0.91 15.79
C LEU A 105 0.87 0.27 15.04
N GLU A 106 1.74 1.07 14.43
CA GLU A 106 1.38 1.93 13.32
C GLU A 106 1.78 1.24 12.02
N VAL A 107 0.84 1.10 11.09
CA VAL A 107 1.04 0.43 9.80
C VAL A 107 0.63 1.39 8.69
N GLN A 108 1.57 1.69 7.80
CA GLN A 108 1.35 2.45 6.59
C GLN A 108 1.29 1.47 5.42
N CYS A 109 0.15 1.39 4.75
CA CYS A 109 -0.06 0.37 3.72
C CYS A 109 -0.90 0.87 2.54
N MET A 110 -0.98 0.00 1.53
CA MET A 110 -1.74 0.16 0.29
C MET A 110 -2.42 -1.15 -0.08
N HIS A 111 -3.55 -1.05 -0.77
CA HIS A 111 -4.33 -2.20 -1.27
C HIS A 111 -4.69 -3.21 -0.16
N GLU A 112 -4.87 -2.72 1.05
CA GLU A 112 -5.18 -3.50 2.23
C GLU A 112 -6.67 -3.83 2.35
N THR A 113 -6.93 -4.83 3.16
CA THR A 113 -8.25 -5.17 3.69
C THR A 113 -8.13 -5.37 5.18
N GLN A 114 -9.25 -5.21 5.91
CA GLN A 114 -9.27 -5.42 7.35
C GLN A 114 -8.79 -6.83 7.74
N GLN A 115 -9.12 -7.86 6.95
CA GLN A 115 -8.67 -9.22 7.21
C GLN A 115 -7.16 -9.38 7.03
N GLN A 116 -6.54 -8.70 6.05
CA GLN A 116 -5.08 -8.74 5.86
C GLN A 116 -4.33 -8.07 7.00
N LEU A 117 -4.84 -6.96 7.54
CA LEU A 117 -4.27 -6.32 8.74
C LEU A 117 -4.35 -7.23 9.97
N ARG A 118 -5.45 -7.97 10.14
CA ARG A 118 -5.57 -8.97 11.21
C ARG A 118 -4.59 -10.13 11.01
N LYS A 119 -4.47 -10.62 9.78
CA LYS A 119 -3.52 -11.69 9.43
C LYS A 119 -2.07 -11.26 9.68
N LEU A 120 -1.72 -10.00 9.39
CA LEU A 120 -0.39 -9.45 9.69
C LEU A 120 -0.03 -9.59 11.18
N VAL A 121 -0.96 -9.30 12.08
CA VAL A 121 -0.74 -9.46 13.53
C VAL A 121 -0.46 -10.92 13.87
N HIS A 122 -1.20 -11.84 13.27
CA HIS A 122 -0.98 -13.27 13.45
C HIS A 122 0.39 -13.72 12.93
N GLU A 123 0.78 -13.27 11.73
CA GLU A 123 2.11 -13.54 11.14
C GLU A 123 3.24 -13.01 12.02
N ILE A 124 3.10 -11.80 12.58
CA ILE A 124 4.06 -11.24 13.56
C ILE A 124 4.18 -12.16 14.78
N GLY A 125 3.06 -12.67 15.30
CA GLY A 125 3.06 -13.63 16.40
C GLY A 125 3.89 -14.88 16.08
N LEU A 126 3.67 -15.47 14.89
CA LEU A 126 4.39 -16.66 14.44
C LEU A 126 5.91 -16.41 14.31
N GLU A 127 6.31 -15.28 13.73
CA GLU A 127 7.72 -14.88 13.61
C GLU A 127 8.39 -14.68 14.99
N LEU A 128 7.62 -14.24 15.98
CA LEU A 128 8.05 -14.13 17.38
C LEU A 128 8.04 -15.46 18.14
N ARG A 129 7.74 -16.58 17.47
CA ARG A 129 7.59 -17.91 18.07
C ARG A 129 6.54 -17.94 19.18
N THR A 130 5.46 -17.20 19.00
CA THR A 130 4.28 -17.20 19.86
C THR A 130 3.04 -17.15 18.96
N THR A 131 1.87 -16.89 19.54
CA THR A 131 0.66 -16.61 18.79
C THR A 131 0.17 -15.20 19.10
N ALA A 132 -0.52 -14.58 18.14
CA ALA A 132 -1.14 -13.29 18.36
C ALA A 132 -2.51 -13.19 17.66
N VAL A 133 -3.40 -12.41 18.26
CA VAL A 133 -4.68 -12.00 17.68
C VAL A 133 -4.76 -10.49 17.55
N CYS A 134 -5.50 -10.02 16.56
CA CYS A 134 -5.82 -8.60 16.42
C CYS A 134 -7.06 -8.26 17.26
N VAL A 135 -6.89 -7.33 18.19
CA VAL A 135 -7.97 -6.79 19.02
C VAL A 135 -8.70 -5.66 18.29
N GLN A 136 -7.94 -4.75 17.68
CA GLN A 136 -8.49 -3.55 17.08
C GLN A 136 -7.72 -3.13 15.84
N VAL A 137 -8.45 -2.71 14.80
CA VAL A 137 -7.90 -2.04 13.62
C VAL A 137 -8.58 -0.68 13.53
N ARG A 138 -7.80 0.40 13.52
CA ARG A 138 -8.31 1.77 13.39
C ARG A 138 -7.57 2.46 12.25
N ARG A 139 -8.29 2.86 11.20
CA ARG A 139 -7.74 3.74 10.16
C ARG A 139 -7.59 5.14 10.76
N THR A 140 -6.37 5.68 10.78
CA THR A 140 -6.06 7.03 11.30
C THR A 140 -5.89 8.05 10.18
N ARG A 141 -5.59 7.58 8.96
CA ARG A 141 -5.42 8.44 7.80
C ARG A 141 -5.93 7.76 6.54
N ASP A 142 -6.65 8.53 5.74
CA ASP A 142 -7.05 8.17 4.39
C ASP A 142 -6.48 9.19 3.41
N GLY A 143 -5.24 8.94 2.96
CA GLY A 143 -4.52 9.83 2.07
C GLY A 143 -4.23 11.20 2.68
N PHE A 144 -5.04 12.20 2.32
CA PHE A 144 -4.89 13.57 2.80
C PHE A 144 -5.80 13.89 3.98
N PHE A 145 -6.81 13.04 4.23
CA PHE A 145 -7.69 13.15 5.37
C PHE A 145 -7.10 12.41 6.56
N ARG A 146 -7.14 13.04 7.73
CA ARG A 146 -6.78 12.43 9.00
C ARG A 146 -8.03 12.18 9.83
N LEU A 147 -7.85 11.49 10.94
CA LEU A 147 -8.92 11.26 11.90
C LEU A 147 -9.55 12.56 12.43
N ASP A 148 -8.78 13.65 12.51
CA ASP A 148 -9.28 14.96 12.93
C ASP A 148 -10.26 15.58 11.92
N ASP A 149 -10.18 15.16 10.65
CA ASP A 149 -11.10 15.58 9.59
C ASP A 149 -12.38 14.73 9.57
N ALA A 150 -12.47 13.68 10.39
CA ALA A 150 -13.57 12.73 10.37
C ALA A 150 -14.73 13.19 11.25
N LEU A 151 -15.93 13.24 10.66
CA LEU A 151 -17.16 13.51 11.40
C LEU A 151 -17.66 12.28 12.15
N LEU A 152 -17.98 12.46 13.43
CA LEU A 152 -18.65 11.43 14.22
C LEU A 152 -20.05 11.16 13.67
N ARG A 153 -20.58 9.96 13.91
CA ARG A 153 -21.90 9.53 13.42
C ARG A 153 -23.04 10.49 13.83
N THR A 154 -22.91 11.11 15.00
CA THR A 154 -23.87 12.09 15.53
C THR A 154 -23.86 13.43 14.79
N GLN A 155 -22.81 13.71 14.03
CA GLN A 155 -22.60 14.95 13.27
C GLN A 155 -22.79 14.73 11.75
N TRP A 156 -23.51 13.67 11.36
CA TRP A 156 -23.83 13.40 9.96
C TRP A 156 -25.06 14.20 9.51
N ASP A 157 -25.04 15.50 9.76
CA ASP A 157 -26.03 16.45 9.28
C ASP A 157 -25.45 17.30 8.14
N LEU A 158 -26.34 17.91 7.35
CA LEU A 158 -25.95 18.66 6.15
C LEU A 158 -24.96 19.81 6.45
N HIS A 159 -25.15 20.51 7.56
CA HIS A 159 -24.35 21.68 7.92
C HIS A 159 -22.95 21.25 8.33
N SER A 160 -22.84 20.26 9.22
CA SER A 160 -21.54 19.69 9.62
C SER A 160 -20.75 19.15 8.42
N ILE A 161 -21.42 18.49 7.46
CA ILE A 161 -20.79 18.01 6.23
C ILE A 161 -20.34 19.18 5.35
N GLN A 162 -21.16 20.22 5.19
CA GLN A 162 -20.81 21.40 4.41
C GLN A 162 -19.60 22.14 4.99
N ASP A 163 -19.57 22.33 6.31
CA ASP A 163 -18.48 22.97 7.03
C ASP A 163 -17.19 22.16 6.90
N ALA A 164 -17.26 20.83 7.04
CA ALA A 164 -16.11 19.95 6.86
C ALA A 164 -15.56 20.01 5.43
N ILE A 165 -16.42 20.05 4.40
CA ILE A 165 -16.01 20.22 3.00
C ILE A 165 -15.30 21.55 2.81
N GLN A 166 -15.86 22.65 3.32
CA GLN A 166 -15.28 23.99 3.21
C GLN A 166 -13.93 24.08 3.91
N ALA A 167 -13.80 23.49 5.11
CA ALA A 167 -12.55 23.43 5.85
C ALA A 167 -11.47 22.62 5.13
N ALA A 168 -11.83 21.52 4.47
CA ALA A 168 -10.89 20.66 3.74
C ALA A 168 -10.52 21.21 2.34
N ALA A 169 -11.39 22.00 1.70
CA ALA A 169 -11.23 22.51 0.35
C ALA A 169 -9.85 23.14 0.02
N PRO A 170 -9.26 24.03 0.84
CA PRO A 170 -7.96 24.62 0.52
C PRO A 170 -6.84 23.58 0.50
N ARG A 171 -6.86 22.63 1.44
CA ARG A 171 -5.88 21.53 1.53
C ARG A 171 -6.00 20.59 0.33
N VAL A 172 -7.22 20.21 -0.03
CA VAL A 172 -7.51 19.39 -1.22
C VAL A 172 -7.00 20.07 -2.49
N THR A 173 -7.29 21.36 -2.65
CA THR A 173 -6.90 22.12 -3.83
C THR A 173 -5.37 22.23 -3.97
N ALA A 174 -4.66 22.45 -2.87
CA ALA A 174 -3.20 22.48 -2.85
C ALA A 174 -2.60 21.12 -3.25
N GLU A 175 -3.13 20.03 -2.71
CA GLU A 175 -2.63 18.69 -2.99
C GLU A 175 -2.94 18.25 -4.43
N LEU A 176 -4.13 18.58 -4.95
CA LEU A 176 -4.47 18.33 -6.36
C LEU A 176 -3.52 19.07 -7.29
N LYS A 177 -3.21 20.36 -7.03
CA LYS A 177 -2.24 21.13 -7.82
C LYS A 177 -0.84 20.49 -7.78
N LYS A 178 -0.40 20.00 -6.62
CA LYS A 178 0.89 19.30 -6.48
C LYS A 178 0.93 18.01 -7.30
N ASN A 179 -0.10 17.18 -7.21
CA ASN A 179 -0.18 15.93 -7.98
C ASN A 179 -0.29 16.16 -9.49
N LEU A 180 -0.97 17.23 -9.92
CA LEU A 180 -1.03 17.65 -11.33
C LEU A 180 0.34 18.09 -11.86
N ARG A 181 1.14 18.81 -11.07
CA ARG A 181 2.51 19.20 -11.45
C ARG A 181 3.43 18.00 -11.61
N LEU A 182 3.40 17.06 -10.66
CA LEU A 182 4.18 15.82 -10.76
C LEU A 182 3.86 15.05 -12.04
N ARG A 183 2.61 15.07 -12.52
CA ARG A 183 2.24 14.41 -13.78
C ARG A 183 2.75 15.11 -15.04
N LEU A 184 2.94 16.42 -15.01
CA LEU A 184 3.46 17.19 -16.15
C LEU A 184 4.97 17.00 -16.31
N ASP A 185 5.70 16.80 -15.22
CA ASP A 185 7.15 16.54 -15.25
C ASP A 185 7.51 15.12 -15.73
N HIS A 186 6.57 14.17 -15.67
CA HIS A 186 6.75 12.77 -16.10
C HIS A 186 6.21 12.47 -17.52
N GLN A 187 5.84 13.49 -18.30
CA GLN A 187 5.52 13.27 -19.73
C GLN A 187 6.84 13.19 -20.53
N PRO A 188 7.17 12.07 -21.19
CA PRO A 188 8.32 12.05 -22.07
C PRO A 188 8.08 13.07 -23.19
N LEU A 189 9.05 13.94 -23.43
CA LEU A 189 9.12 14.72 -24.66
C LEU A 189 8.94 13.75 -25.85
N PRO A 190 8.00 13.99 -26.78
CA PRO A 190 7.92 13.19 -27.98
C PRO A 190 9.23 13.38 -28.74
N SER A 191 10.00 12.31 -28.91
CA SER A 191 11.19 12.32 -29.75
C SER A 191 10.77 12.78 -31.14
N ALA A 192 11.30 13.92 -31.59
CA ALA A 192 11.12 14.41 -32.93
C ALA A 192 11.77 13.43 -33.93
N GLY A 193 10.97 12.48 -34.43
CA GLY A 193 11.32 11.66 -35.57
C GLY A 193 10.81 12.32 -36.84
N GLN A 194 11.73 12.88 -37.62
CA GLN A 194 11.45 13.43 -38.95
C GLN A 194 10.85 12.38 -39.90
N PRO A 195 10.00 12.78 -40.86
CA PRO A 195 9.50 11.90 -41.91
C PRO A 195 10.49 11.84 -43.08
N CYS A 196 11.04 10.67 -43.40
CA CYS A 196 11.70 10.46 -44.70
C CYS A 196 10.78 9.63 -45.59
N GLY A 197 10.25 10.29 -46.61
CA GLY A 197 9.41 9.69 -47.63
C GLY A 197 10.20 8.93 -48.70
N SER A 198 9.48 7.93 -49.23
CA SER A 198 9.46 7.39 -50.60
C SER A 198 10.73 6.91 -51.29
N LYS A 199 10.71 5.62 -51.67
CA LYS A 199 10.45 5.17 -53.05
C LYS A 199 10.34 3.63 -53.14
N ASP A 200 9.13 3.15 -53.44
CA ASP A 200 8.90 1.97 -54.28
C ASP A 200 9.28 2.31 -55.75
N PRO A 201 9.26 1.38 -56.76
CA PRO A 201 8.71 0.02 -56.79
C PRO A 201 9.57 -1.03 -57.55
N SER A 202 9.18 -2.32 -57.52
CA SER A 202 8.96 -3.14 -58.75
C SER A 202 8.82 -4.66 -58.47
N SER A 203 7.59 -5.14 -58.68
CA SER A 203 7.15 -6.29 -59.51
C SER A 203 7.77 -7.70 -59.41
N THR A 204 6.83 -8.65 -59.25
CA THR A 204 6.62 -9.95 -59.96
C THR A 204 7.43 -11.19 -59.60
N LEU A 205 6.71 -12.24 -59.15
CA LEU A 205 6.59 -13.61 -59.71
C LEU A 205 5.73 -14.45 -58.72
N GLY A 206 4.53 -14.92 -59.05
CA GLY A 206 4.24 -16.16 -59.81
C GLY A 206 3.89 -17.30 -58.82
N VAL A 207 2.62 -17.56 -58.43
CA VAL A 207 1.53 -18.32 -59.09
C VAL A 207 1.57 -19.86 -58.80
N GLU A 208 0.38 -20.38 -58.42
CA GLU A 208 -0.13 -21.79 -58.43
C GLU A 208 0.45 -22.85 -57.45
N SER A 209 -0.25 -23.93 -57.05
CA SER A 209 -1.67 -24.34 -56.98
C SER A 209 -1.76 -25.65 -56.15
N SER A 210 -2.97 -25.90 -55.66
CA SER A 210 -3.69 -27.09 -55.14
C SER A 210 -3.13 -28.54 -55.13
N VAL A 211 -3.71 -29.31 -54.19
CA VAL A 211 -4.12 -30.77 -54.20
C VAL A 211 -3.35 -31.75 -53.28
N GLY A 212 -4.09 -32.26 -52.28
CA GLY A 212 -4.35 -33.70 -52.08
C GLY A 212 -3.38 -34.54 -51.23
N GLN A 213 -3.79 -34.86 -49.99
CA GLN A 213 -4.23 -36.20 -49.55
C GLN A 213 -4.77 -36.13 -48.12
#